data_AF-A0AAU5LJK6-F1
#
_entry.id   AF-A0AAU5LJK6-F1
#
_cell.length_a   1.000
_cell.length_b   1.000
_cell.length_c   1.000
_cell.angle_alpha   90.00
_cell.angle_beta   90.00
_cell.angle_gamma   90.00
#
_symmetry.space_group_name_H-M   'P 1'
#
loop_
_entity.id
_entity.type
_entity.pdbx_description
1 polymer ?
#
loop_
_entity_poly.entity_id
_entity_poly.type
_entity_poly.pdbx_seq_one_letter_code
_entity_poly.pdbx_strand_id
1 'polypeptide(L)'
;MSNLQPEAPSPGEFQGYNRARCLMWCHEARARVFERLNKETAFIRDTSVEAVHVDNTKLADRVFLTAFDDEGRVVSGDTLYNDEPDQRLEVASEFDHDFTHMEVPPGSDLEKVVAREDGWVVNMEVVREYDVVDDRRKTQRAVVLAHLPDLMKRGEARGFLLGQDEPDEEADAE
;
A
#
# COMPACT_ATOMS: atom_id res chain seq x y z
N MET A 1 -15.02 5.43 -16.02
CA MET A 1 -14.71 5.62 -14.59
C MET A 1 -13.44 6.45 -14.54
N SER A 2 -13.49 7.64 -13.93
CA SER A 2 -12.40 8.62 -14.04
C SER A 2 -11.12 8.09 -13.40
N ASN A 3 -10.05 8.06 -14.20
CA ASN A 3 -8.68 7.87 -13.73
C ASN A 3 -8.40 8.87 -12.61
N LEU A 4 -8.28 8.41 -11.36
CA LEU A 4 -7.75 9.20 -10.25
C LEU A 4 -6.22 9.26 -10.34
N GLN A 5 -5.73 9.69 -11.50
CA GLN A 5 -4.37 10.18 -11.60
C GLN A 5 -4.40 11.60 -11.01
N PRO A 6 -3.55 11.93 -10.02
CA PRO A 6 -3.60 13.23 -9.38
C PRO A 6 -3.42 14.35 -10.43
N GLU A 7 -4.35 15.31 -10.44
CA GLU A 7 -4.27 16.50 -11.29
C GLU A 7 -2.93 17.24 -11.07
N ALA A 8 -2.41 17.84 -12.14
CA ALA A 8 -1.18 18.62 -12.07
C ALA A 8 -1.38 19.77 -11.06
N PRO A 9 -0.46 19.95 -10.08
CA PRO A 9 -0.65 20.91 -9.00
C PRO A 9 -0.80 22.32 -9.56
N SER A 10 -1.82 23.04 -9.11
CA SER A 10 -2.03 24.43 -9.50
C SER A 10 -0.91 25.33 -8.94
N PRO A 11 -0.52 26.43 -9.62
CA PRO A 11 0.50 27.34 -9.12
C PRO A 11 0.04 27.98 -7.79
N GLY A 12 0.55 27.47 -6.66
CA GLY A 12 0.16 27.88 -5.31
C GLY A 12 -0.13 26.71 -4.36
N GLU A 13 -0.38 25.52 -4.91
CA GLU A 13 -0.57 24.29 -4.13
C GLU A 13 0.74 23.74 -3.57
N PHE A 14 0.61 23.10 -2.43
CA PHE A 14 1.68 22.41 -1.74
C PHE A 14 1.97 21.09 -2.47
N GLN A 15 3.09 20.99 -3.20
CA GLN A 15 3.42 19.77 -3.92
C GLN A 15 3.58 18.57 -2.97
N GLY A 16 4.06 18.84 -1.76
CA GLY A 16 4.12 17.89 -0.66
C GLY A 16 2.76 17.30 -0.27
N TYR A 17 1.66 18.03 -0.47
CA TYR A 17 0.31 17.54 -0.18
C TYR A 17 -0.11 16.41 -1.13
N ASN A 18 0.11 16.57 -2.43
CA ASN A 18 -0.20 15.51 -3.39
C ASN A 18 0.67 14.27 -3.13
N ARG A 19 1.95 14.47 -2.80
CA ARG A 19 2.85 13.35 -2.44
C ARG A 19 2.39 12.65 -1.16
N ALA A 20 2.05 13.40 -0.12
CA ALA A 20 1.53 12.85 1.14
C ALA A 20 0.22 12.07 0.92
N ARG A 21 -0.70 12.61 0.10
CA ARG A 21 -1.94 11.93 -0.25
C ARG A 21 -1.69 10.60 -0.97
N CYS A 22 -0.76 10.55 -1.91
CA CYS A 22 -0.36 9.30 -2.55
C CYS A 22 0.24 8.30 -1.55
N LEU A 23 1.10 8.75 -0.64
CA LEU A 23 1.70 7.88 0.38
C LEU A 23 0.64 7.28 1.32
N MET A 24 -0.31 8.09 1.76
CA MET A 24 -1.44 7.65 2.58
C MET A 24 -2.32 6.65 1.83
N TRP A 25 -2.63 6.92 0.56
CA TRP A 25 -3.43 6.01 -0.25
C TRP A 25 -2.72 4.65 -0.43
N CYS A 26 -1.43 4.62 -0.75
CA CYS A 26 -0.69 3.35 -0.85
C CYS A 26 -0.68 2.58 0.49
N HIS A 27 -0.53 3.28 1.62
CA HIS A 27 -0.63 2.67 2.94
C HIS A 27 -2.02 2.07 3.21
N GLU A 28 -3.09 2.81 2.90
CA GLU A 28 -4.47 2.33 3.06
C GLU A 28 -4.75 1.12 2.18
N ALA A 29 -4.24 1.11 0.92
CA ALA A 29 -4.36 -0.03 0.02
C ALA A 29 -3.66 -1.28 0.59
N ARG A 30 -2.41 -1.15 1.06
CA ARG A 30 -1.68 -2.26 1.70
C ARG A 30 -2.39 -2.77 2.96
N ALA A 31 -2.79 -1.86 3.85
CA ALA A 31 -3.49 -2.20 5.08
C ALA A 31 -4.80 -2.96 4.78
N ARG A 32 -5.56 -2.51 3.78
CA ARG A 32 -6.81 -3.14 3.36
C ARG A 32 -6.60 -4.54 2.79
N VAL A 33 -5.62 -4.72 1.89
CA VAL A 33 -5.29 -6.04 1.34
C VAL A 33 -4.95 -7.01 2.47
N PHE A 34 -4.05 -6.61 3.37
CA PHE A 34 -3.69 -7.45 4.51
C PHE A 34 -4.89 -7.75 5.42
N GLU A 35 -5.66 -6.73 5.80
CA GLU A 35 -6.78 -6.88 6.72
C GLU A 35 -7.85 -7.82 6.18
N ARG A 36 -8.24 -7.64 4.91
CA ARG A 36 -9.27 -8.46 4.27
C ARG A 36 -8.81 -9.89 4.08
N LEU A 37 -7.60 -10.10 3.56
CA LEU A 37 -7.05 -11.46 3.41
C LEU A 37 -6.89 -12.16 4.77
N ASN A 38 -6.54 -11.43 5.84
CA ASN A 38 -6.37 -12.01 7.18
C ASN A 38 -7.68 -12.35 7.88
N LYS A 39 -8.68 -11.48 7.75
CA LYS A 39 -9.95 -11.58 8.50
C LYS A 39 -11.01 -12.38 7.76
N GLU A 40 -11.07 -12.24 6.44
CA GLU A 40 -12.17 -12.77 5.63
C GLU A 40 -11.79 -14.06 4.90
N THR A 41 -10.50 -14.40 4.81
CA THR A 41 -10.03 -15.64 4.15
C THR A 41 -9.11 -16.47 5.06
N ALA A 42 -8.84 -17.72 4.65
CA ALA A 42 -7.85 -18.57 5.31
C ALA A 42 -6.43 -18.43 4.73
N PHE A 43 -6.23 -17.71 3.63
CA PHE A 43 -5.02 -17.77 2.80
C PHE A 43 -3.74 -17.34 3.53
N ILE A 44 -3.82 -16.34 4.42
CA ILE A 44 -2.65 -15.91 5.19
C ILE A 44 -2.15 -17.02 6.13
N ARG A 45 -3.07 -17.80 6.70
CA ARG A 45 -2.76 -18.85 7.68
C ARG A 45 -2.37 -20.17 7.03
N ASP A 46 -2.84 -20.40 5.80
CA ASP A 46 -2.51 -21.57 5.01
C ASP A 46 -1.17 -21.38 4.31
N THR A 47 -0.12 -22.03 4.79
CA THR A 47 1.23 -21.94 4.21
C THR A 47 1.38 -22.67 2.88
N SER A 48 0.37 -23.38 2.40
CA SER A 48 0.39 -23.98 1.06
C SER A 48 0.01 -23.00 -0.04
N VAL A 49 -0.53 -21.83 0.32
CA VAL A 49 -0.88 -20.79 -0.65
C VAL A 49 0.32 -19.87 -0.88
N GLU A 50 0.92 -19.90 -2.05
CA GLU A 50 2.04 -19.01 -2.40
C GLU A 50 1.56 -17.72 -3.07
N ALA A 51 0.51 -17.81 -3.87
CA ALA A 51 -0.03 -16.67 -4.59
C ALA A 51 -1.55 -16.59 -4.52
N VAL A 52 -2.09 -15.37 -4.55
CA VAL A 52 -3.53 -15.13 -4.68
C VAL A 52 -3.77 -14.17 -5.85
N HIS A 53 -4.50 -14.64 -6.86
CA HIS A 53 -5.01 -13.77 -7.92
C HIS A 53 -6.28 -13.06 -7.44
N VAL A 54 -6.31 -11.75 -7.67
CA VAL A 54 -7.43 -10.87 -7.35
C VAL A 54 -8.08 -10.42 -8.67
N ASP A 55 -9.19 -11.03 -9.05
CA ASP A 55 -9.97 -10.62 -10.23
C ASP A 55 -10.82 -9.39 -9.90
N ASN A 56 -10.36 -8.24 -10.40
CA ASN A 56 -11.00 -6.95 -10.24
C ASN A 56 -11.85 -6.53 -11.45
N THR A 57 -12.02 -7.40 -12.45
CA THR A 57 -12.55 -7.02 -13.77
C THR A 57 -14.06 -7.12 -13.89
N LYS A 58 -14.72 -7.94 -13.06
CA LYS A 58 -16.10 -8.37 -13.37
C LYS A 58 -17.20 -7.60 -12.65
N LEU A 59 -17.01 -7.21 -11.38
CA LEU A 59 -18.12 -6.70 -10.55
C LEU A 59 -17.63 -5.70 -9.50
N ALA A 60 -18.43 -4.68 -9.21
CA ALA A 60 -18.09 -3.67 -8.20
C ALA A 60 -18.41 -4.13 -6.76
N ASP A 61 -19.40 -5.01 -6.60
CA ASP A 61 -19.93 -5.49 -5.32
C ASP A 61 -19.18 -6.69 -4.75
N ARG A 62 -18.24 -7.28 -5.51
CA ARG A 62 -17.46 -8.44 -5.06
C ARG A 62 -16.12 -8.56 -5.78
N VAL A 63 -15.18 -9.22 -5.13
CA VAL A 63 -13.85 -9.53 -5.63
C VAL A 63 -13.66 -11.05 -5.57
N PHE A 64 -13.30 -11.65 -6.70
CA PHE A 64 -13.02 -13.10 -6.75
C PHE A 64 -11.54 -13.33 -6.49
N LEU A 65 -11.26 -14.30 -5.63
CA LEU A 65 -9.91 -14.69 -5.27
C LEU A 65 -9.65 -16.12 -5.72
N THR A 66 -8.51 -16.34 -6.35
CA THR A 66 -8.02 -17.69 -6.68
C THR A 66 -6.65 -17.88 -6.05
N ALA A 67 -6.49 -18.91 -5.22
CA ALA A 67 -5.26 -19.21 -4.51
C ALA A 67 -4.47 -20.31 -5.24
N PHE A 68 -3.15 -20.17 -5.25
CA PHE A 68 -2.21 -21.06 -5.94
C PHE A 68 -1.13 -21.57 -4.98
N ASP A 69 -0.65 -22.79 -5.23
CA ASP A 69 0.54 -23.35 -4.57
C ASP A 69 1.85 -22.90 -5.25
N ASP A 70 2.97 -23.42 -4.73
CA ASP A 70 4.34 -23.19 -5.22
C ASP A 70 4.57 -23.72 -6.64
N GLU A 71 3.83 -24.75 -7.05
CA GLU A 71 3.82 -25.28 -8.41
C GLU A 71 2.90 -24.49 -9.36
N GLY A 72 2.24 -23.44 -8.86
CA GLY A 72 1.32 -22.58 -9.61
C GLY A 72 0.00 -23.25 -9.96
N ARG A 73 -0.42 -24.27 -9.22
CA ARG A 73 -1.71 -24.96 -9.36
C ARG A 73 -2.75 -24.33 -8.46
N VAL A 74 -4.01 -24.35 -8.90
CA VAL A 74 -5.12 -23.85 -8.09
C VAL A 74 -5.35 -24.77 -6.90
N VAL A 75 -5.28 -24.22 -5.69
CA VAL A 75 -5.55 -24.95 -4.45
C VAL A 75 -6.91 -24.62 -3.85
N SER A 76 -7.37 -23.38 -4.00
CA SER A 76 -8.67 -22.93 -3.51
C SER A 76 -9.12 -21.62 -4.16
N GLY A 77 -10.34 -21.20 -3.86
CA GLY A 77 -10.86 -19.90 -4.25
C GLY A 77 -11.81 -19.35 -3.20
N ASP A 78 -11.95 -18.03 -3.16
CA ASP A 78 -12.82 -17.34 -2.23
C ASP A 78 -13.49 -16.14 -2.92
N THR A 79 -14.51 -15.56 -2.29
CA THR A 79 -15.19 -14.37 -2.79
C THR A 79 -15.39 -13.38 -1.66
N LEU A 80 -14.77 -12.22 -1.82
CA LEU A 80 -14.89 -11.10 -0.92
C LEU A 80 -16.04 -10.19 -1.38
N TYR A 81 -17.02 -9.94 -0.51
CA TYR A 81 -18.13 -9.03 -0.81
C TYR A 81 -17.75 -7.60 -0.42
N ASN A 82 -18.18 -6.61 -1.20
CA ASN A 82 -17.95 -5.19 -0.93
C ASN A 82 -19.30 -4.54 -0.56
N ASP A 83 -19.56 -4.43 0.74
CA ASP A 83 -20.71 -3.69 1.27
C ASP A 83 -20.50 -2.18 1.14
N GLU A 84 -19.24 -1.73 1.26
CA GLU A 84 -18.83 -0.33 1.17
C GLU A 84 -17.81 -0.12 0.03
N PRO A 85 -17.79 1.06 -0.63
CA PRO A 85 -16.88 1.32 -1.75
C PRO A 85 -15.39 1.20 -1.41
N ASP A 86 -15.04 1.50 -0.17
CA ASP A 86 -13.69 1.42 0.39
C ASP A 86 -13.33 -0.01 0.86
N GLN A 87 -14.17 -1.01 0.64
CA GLN A 87 -13.78 -2.39 0.89
C GLN A 87 -13.08 -3.01 -0.30
N ARG A 88 -13.27 -2.46 -1.51
CA ARG A 88 -12.66 -3.01 -2.72
C ARG A 88 -11.14 -3.11 -2.57
N LEU A 89 -10.61 -4.28 -2.95
CA LEU A 89 -9.17 -4.49 -3.01
C LEU A 89 -8.60 -3.75 -4.21
N GLU A 90 -7.78 -2.75 -3.92
CA GLU A 90 -7.01 -2.03 -4.91
C GLU A 90 -5.62 -2.66 -5.04
N VAL A 91 -4.96 -2.40 -6.17
CA VAL A 91 -3.61 -2.88 -6.41
C VAL A 91 -2.67 -2.23 -5.41
N ALA A 92 -2.08 -3.05 -4.54
CA ALA A 92 -1.01 -2.65 -3.65
C ALA A 92 0.30 -3.20 -4.23
N SER A 93 0.98 -2.40 -5.05
CA SER A 93 2.14 -2.84 -5.83
C SER A 93 3.21 -3.51 -4.98
N GLU A 94 3.38 -3.13 -3.71
CA GLU A 94 4.35 -3.78 -2.81
C GLU A 94 4.07 -5.26 -2.53
N PHE A 95 2.86 -5.75 -2.79
CA PHE A 95 2.49 -7.16 -2.70
C PHE A 95 2.36 -7.83 -4.07
N ASP A 96 2.45 -7.06 -5.16
CA ASP A 96 2.28 -7.61 -6.49
C ASP A 96 3.48 -8.48 -6.90
N HIS A 97 3.21 -9.57 -7.62
CA HIS A 97 4.25 -10.48 -8.10
C HIS A 97 5.34 -9.80 -8.95
N ASP A 98 5.00 -8.81 -9.77
CA ASP A 98 5.94 -8.09 -10.64
C ASP A 98 6.93 -7.27 -9.82
N PHE A 99 6.45 -6.66 -8.73
CA PHE A 99 7.26 -5.84 -7.86
C PHE A 99 8.06 -6.65 -6.85
N THR A 100 7.49 -7.76 -6.38
CA THR A 100 8.13 -8.66 -5.41
C THR A 100 9.08 -9.66 -6.06
N HIS A 101 9.11 -9.72 -7.41
CA HIS A 101 9.89 -10.68 -8.19
C HIS A 101 9.58 -12.13 -7.84
N MET A 102 8.31 -12.41 -7.53
CA MET A 102 7.82 -13.77 -7.28
C MET A 102 8.01 -14.63 -8.53
N GLU A 103 8.56 -15.83 -8.38
CA GLU A 103 8.69 -16.75 -9.51
C GLU A 103 7.32 -17.28 -9.94
N VAL A 104 7.08 -17.28 -11.26
CA VAL A 104 5.86 -17.84 -11.86
C VAL A 104 6.24 -19.12 -12.62
N PRO A 105 5.84 -20.31 -12.14
CA PRO A 105 6.23 -21.56 -12.79
C PRO A 105 5.70 -21.66 -14.23
N PRO A 106 6.53 -21.97 -15.23
CA PRO A 106 6.09 -22.04 -16.62
C PRO A 106 5.14 -23.22 -16.86
N GLY A 107 4.10 -23.00 -17.66
CA GLY A 107 3.05 -23.96 -17.97
C GLY A 107 2.00 -24.15 -16.85
N SER A 108 2.12 -23.43 -15.74
CA SER A 108 1.21 -23.51 -14.59
C SER A 108 -0.13 -22.82 -14.84
N ASP A 109 -1.09 -23.00 -13.93
CA ASP A 109 -2.34 -22.24 -13.99
C ASP A 109 -2.12 -20.78 -13.59
N LEU A 110 -1.16 -20.52 -12.71
CA LEU A 110 -0.74 -19.17 -12.33
C LEU A 110 -0.20 -18.38 -13.53
N GLU A 111 0.67 -18.98 -14.36
CA GLU A 111 1.18 -18.34 -15.58
C GLU A 111 0.05 -17.94 -16.54
N LYS A 112 -0.96 -18.81 -16.70
CA LYS A 112 -2.12 -18.53 -17.56
C LYS A 112 -2.93 -17.35 -17.07
N VAL A 113 -2.99 -17.13 -15.75
CA VAL A 113 -3.71 -16.01 -15.15
C VAL A 113 -2.91 -14.72 -15.30
N VAL A 114 -1.61 -14.75 -15.00
CA VAL A 114 -0.70 -13.62 -15.23
C VAL A 114 -0.77 -13.15 -16.69
N ALA A 115 -0.72 -14.09 -17.64
CA ALA A 115 -0.76 -13.77 -19.08
C ALA A 115 -2.10 -13.17 -19.57
N ARG A 116 -3.19 -13.27 -18.81
CA ARG A 116 -4.48 -12.67 -19.16
C ARG A 116 -4.58 -11.21 -18.76
N GLU A 117 -3.74 -10.75 -17.83
CA GLU A 117 -3.76 -9.40 -17.27
C GLU A 117 -5.16 -9.02 -16.69
N ASP A 118 -5.97 -9.99 -16.27
CA ASP A 118 -7.35 -9.81 -15.79
C ASP A 118 -7.44 -9.65 -14.27
N GLY A 119 -6.51 -8.89 -13.70
CA GLY A 119 -6.39 -8.68 -12.27
C GLY A 119 -4.94 -8.43 -11.87
N TRP A 120 -4.64 -8.71 -10.62
CA TRP A 120 -3.27 -8.63 -10.10
C TRP A 120 -2.99 -9.83 -9.18
N VAL A 121 -1.72 -10.19 -9.04
CA VAL A 121 -1.30 -11.39 -8.32
C VAL A 121 -0.55 -10.99 -7.08
N VAL A 122 -1.09 -11.36 -5.94
CA VAL A 122 -0.56 -11.07 -4.61
C VAL A 122 0.39 -12.19 -4.20
N ASN A 123 1.64 -11.82 -3.91
CA ASN A 123 2.62 -12.71 -3.30
C ASN A 123 2.31 -12.87 -1.80
N MET A 124 1.91 -14.07 -1.39
CA MET A 124 1.48 -14.33 -0.02
C MET A 124 2.62 -14.41 0.99
N GLU A 125 3.85 -14.69 0.55
CA GLU A 125 5.05 -14.62 1.40
C GLU A 125 5.20 -13.19 1.96
N VAL A 126 5.16 -12.20 1.08
CA VAL A 126 5.33 -10.78 1.45
C VAL A 126 4.17 -10.29 2.31
N VAL A 127 2.94 -10.74 2.04
CA VAL A 127 1.77 -10.38 2.86
C VAL A 127 1.90 -10.95 4.28
N ARG A 128 2.44 -12.16 4.46
CA ARG A 128 2.64 -12.77 5.79
C ARG A 128 3.71 -12.05 6.60
N GLU A 129 4.74 -11.51 5.94
CA GLU A 129 5.80 -10.73 6.58
C GLU A 129 5.43 -9.27 6.86
N TYR A 130 4.26 -8.83 6.39
CA TYR A 130 3.83 -7.43 6.51
C TYR A 130 3.60 -7.00 7.97
N ASP A 131 4.44 -6.08 8.45
CA ASP A 131 4.29 -5.43 9.76
C ASP A 131 3.45 -4.14 9.64
N VAL A 132 2.19 -4.24 10.05
CA VAL A 132 1.22 -3.13 10.07
C VAL A 132 1.71 -1.94 10.91
N VAL A 133 2.41 -2.20 12.01
CA VAL A 133 2.87 -1.13 12.92
C VAL A 133 4.05 -0.40 12.30
N ASP A 134 4.99 -1.13 11.71
CA ASP A 134 6.14 -0.54 11.04
C ASP A 134 5.73 0.23 9.78
N ASP A 135 4.85 -0.32 8.93
CA ASP A 135 4.37 0.37 7.73
C ASP A 135 3.65 1.68 8.07
N ARG A 136 2.82 1.68 9.11
CA ARG A 136 2.17 2.90 9.62
C ARG A 136 3.21 3.94 10.06
N ARG A 137 4.24 3.54 10.80
CA ARG A 137 5.30 4.45 11.27
C ARG A 137 6.11 5.01 10.11
N LYS A 138 6.47 4.17 9.13
CA LYS A 138 7.17 4.58 7.91
C LYS A 138 6.34 5.57 7.10
N THR A 139 5.04 5.30 6.93
CA THR A 139 4.11 6.17 6.21
C THR A 139 3.96 7.52 6.91
N GLN A 140 3.74 7.54 8.24
CA GLN A 140 3.66 8.78 9.02
C GLN A 140 4.89 9.67 8.82
N ARG A 141 6.10 9.07 8.90
CA ARG A 141 7.36 9.79 8.65
C ARG A 141 7.44 10.31 7.22
N ALA A 142 7.11 9.47 6.24
CA ALA A 142 7.18 9.84 4.83
C ALA A 142 6.21 10.97 4.48
N VAL A 143 5.02 10.99 5.06
CA VAL A 143 4.03 12.07 4.92
C VAL A 143 4.58 13.39 5.46
N VAL A 144 5.13 13.39 6.68
CA VAL A 144 5.76 14.60 7.25
C VAL A 144 6.89 15.10 6.36
N LEU A 145 7.77 14.20 5.89
CA LEU A 145 8.88 14.55 5.02
C LEU A 145 8.42 15.05 3.64
N ALA A 146 7.31 14.56 3.12
CA ALA A 146 6.74 15.05 1.87
C ALA A 146 6.35 16.52 1.99
N HIS A 147 5.89 16.96 3.16
CA HIS A 147 5.49 18.35 3.38
C HIS A 147 6.65 19.32 3.63
N LEU A 148 7.78 18.81 4.12
CA LEU A 148 8.89 19.65 4.61
C LEU A 148 9.47 20.63 3.59
N PRO A 149 9.72 20.27 2.30
CA PRO A 149 10.31 21.18 1.33
C PRO A 149 9.48 22.44 1.09
N ASP A 150 8.16 22.30 1.09
CA ASP A 150 7.27 23.43 0.83
C ASP A 150 7.08 24.31 2.09
N LEU A 151 7.11 23.73 3.30
CA LEU A 151 7.16 24.51 4.55
C LEU A 151 8.47 25.32 4.64
N MET A 152 9.59 24.73 4.23
CA MET A 152 10.90 25.40 4.21
C MET A 152 10.91 26.58 3.24
N LYS A 153 10.38 26.42 2.02
CA LYS A 153 10.30 27.51 1.02
C LYS A 153 9.48 28.71 1.52
N ARG A 154 8.46 28.48 2.33
CA ARG A 154 7.60 29.53 2.90
C ARG A 154 8.12 30.11 4.22
N GLY A 155 9.20 29.57 4.77
CA GLY A 155 9.76 30.00 6.05
C GLY A 155 8.99 29.51 7.28
N GLU A 156 8.00 28.65 7.09
CA GLU A 156 7.12 28.08 8.13
C GLU A 156 7.81 26.94 8.91
N ALA A 157 8.89 26.37 8.37
CA ALA A 157 9.71 25.34 9.03
C ALA A 157 10.97 25.87 9.74
N ARG A 158 11.16 27.19 9.85
CA ARG A 158 12.40 27.78 10.40
C ARG A 158 12.71 27.36 11.86
N GLY A 159 11.70 27.05 12.67
CA GLY A 159 11.85 26.57 14.04
C GLY A 159 12.03 25.06 14.22
N PHE A 160 11.97 24.25 13.15
CA PHE A 160 12.14 22.79 13.21
C PHE A 160 13.60 22.35 13.00
N LEU A 161 14.42 23.16 12.32
CA LEU A 161 15.81 22.83 11.97
C LEU A 161 16.85 23.44 12.91
N LEU A 162 16.46 24.46 13.65
CA LEU A 162 17.27 25.08 14.68
C LEU A 162 16.49 24.85 15.96
N GLY A 163 16.92 23.86 16.77
CA GLY A 163 16.53 23.84 18.17
C GLY A 163 16.80 25.24 18.71
N GLN A 164 15.83 25.83 19.40
CA GLN A 164 16.12 27.02 20.18
C GLN A 164 17.11 26.56 21.25
N ASP A 165 18.40 26.85 21.04
CA ASP A 165 19.31 27.04 22.15
C ASP A 165 18.68 28.21 22.93
N GLU A 166 17.91 27.89 23.96
CA GLU A 166 17.56 28.88 24.97
C GLU A 166 18.89 29.45 25.45
N PRO A 167 19.12 30.78 25.34
CA PRO A 167 20.29 31.35 25.99
C PRO A 167 20.11 31.09 27.48
N ASP A 168 21.09 30.39 28.07
CA ASP A 168 21.27 30.39 29.52
C ASP A 168 21.26 31.86 29.94
N GLU A 169 20.17 32.29 30.59
CA GLU A 169 20.17 33.54 31.33
C GLU A 169 21.22 33.37 32.42
N GLU A 170 22.45 33.77 32.10
CA GLU A 170 23.52 33.99 33.04
C GLU A 170 22.92 34.81 34.19
N ALA A 171 23.01 34.20 35.37
CA ALA A 171 22.65 34.80 36.63
C ALA A 171 23.49 36.06 36.85
N ASP A 172 22.99 37.20 36.38
CA ASP A 172 23.39 38.51 36.89
C ASP A 172 22.73 38.69 38.26
N ALA A 173 23.35 38.08 39.27
CA ALA A 173 23.20 38.47 40.65
C ALA A 173 24.30 39.49 40.99
N GLU A 174 23.95 40.78 40.98
CA GLU A 174 24.58 41.79 41.83
C GLU A 174 23.55 42.35 42.83
#